data_AF-A0AAU9VYK8-F1
#
_entry.id   AF-A0AAU9VYK8-F1
#
_cell.length_a   1.000
_cell.length_b   1.000
_cell.length_c   1.000
_cell.angle_alpha   90.00
_cell.angle_beta   90.00
_cell.angle_gamma   90.00
#
_symmetry.space_group_name_H-M   'P 1'
#
loop_
_entity.id
_entity.type
_entity.pdbx_description
1 polymer ?
#
loop_
_entity_poly.entity_id
_entity_poly.type
_entity_poly.pdbx_seq_one_letter_code
_entity_poly.pdbx_strand_id
1 'polypeptide(L)'
;MNICNLPPPATGWRRLPAPTDYSLGADIIRMRHFRNSLYAHVTKASIDETSFNSSWSDIREVLVRLGGARYDEVISIMKTECMDPDTEEDYKSLLKEWQKQDDDIRDRLKSIDEKTETTNELLVDLKDHVVSLGGIPGKSIKLCN
;
A
#
# COMPACT_ATOMS: atom_id res chain seq x y z
N MET A 1 36.80 -21.35 12.99
CA MET A 1 36.09 -20.08 13.28
C MET A 1 35.50 -20.22 14.66
N ASN A 2 35.96 -19.41 15.61
CA ASN A 2 35.45 -19.36 16.96
C ASN A 2 34.68 -18.03 17.08
N ILE A 3 33.40 -18.09 17.43
CA ILE A 3 32.58 -16.90 17.62
C ILE A 3 32.48 -16.69 19.13
N CYS A 4 33.15 -15.67 19.63
CA CYS A 4 33.08 -15.24 21.04
C CYS A 4 33.35 -16.35 22.08
N ASN A 5 34.17 -17.35 21.77
CA ASN A 5 34.41 -18.53 22.63
C ASN A 5 33.16 -19.36 22.94
N LEU A 6 32.11 -19.23 22.12
CA LEU A 6 30.90 -20.02 22.27
C LEU A 6 31.08 -21.41 21.67
N PRO A 7 30.45 -22.44 22.26
CA PRO A 7 30.38 -23.75 21.63
C PRO A 7 29.60 -23.63 20.31
N PRO A 8 30.05 -24.32 19.24
CA PRO A 8 29.29 -24.35 18.00
C PRO A 8 27.94 -25.04 18.22
N PRO A 9 26.91 -24.67 17.43
CA PRO A 9 25.69 -25.46 17.30
C PRO A 9 26.00 -26.87 16.80
N ALA A 10 25.07 -27.81 16.96
CA ALA A 10 25.24 -29.19 16.48
C ALA A 10 25.56 -29.27 14.97
N THR A 11 25.06 -28.33 14.18
CA THR A 11 25.28 -28.23 12.73
C THR A 11 26.52 -27.38 12.35
N GLY A 12 27.20 -26.81 13.34
CA GLY A 12 28.32 -25.88 13.17
C GLY A 12 27.91 -24.48 12.71
N TRP A 13 28.88 -23.56 12.63
CA TRP A 13 28.66 -22.13 12.35
C TRP A 13 28.28 -21.78 10.90
N ARG A 14 28.17 -22.77 10.00
CA ARG A 14 27.98 -22.56 8.56
C ARG A 14 26.64 -23.04 8.03
N ARG A 15 25.86 -23.75 8.84
CA ARG A 15 24.58 -24.34 8.43
C ARG A 15 23.47 -23.84 9.34
N LEU A 16 22.26 -23.73 8.80
CA LEU A 16 21.09 -23.39 9.60
C LEU A 16 20.88 -24.48 10.67
N PRO A 17 20.74 -24.12 11.96
CA PRO A 17 20.45 -25.06 13.03
C PRO A 17 19.06 -25.68 12.89
N ALA A 18 18.82 -26.80 13.57
CA ALA A 18 17.49 -27.37 13.67
C ALA A 18 16.54 -26.42 14.42
N PRO A 19 15.23 -26.39 14.13
CA PRO A 19 14.28 -25.54 14.86
C PRO A 19 14.27 -25.77 16.37
N THR A 20 14.60 -26.98 16.81
CA THR A 20 14.65 -27.39 18.22
C THR A 20 15.98 -27.06 18.93
N ASP A 21 16.98 -26.54 18.23
CA ASP A 21 18.27 -26.15 18.82
C ASP A 21 18.18 -24.73 19.40
N TYR A 22 17.89 -24.60 20.68
CA TYR A 22 17.79 -23.31 21.37
C TYR A 22 19.12 -22.84 21.99
N SER A 23 20.26 -23.37 21.52
CA SER A 23 21.56 -22.91 22.00
C SER A 23 21.86 -21.47 21.55
N LEU A 24 22.66 -20.76 22.35
CA LEU A 24 23.09 -19.39 22.04
C LEU A 24 23.76 -19.31 20.65
N GLY A 25 24.59 -20.31 20.31
CA GLY A 25 25.22 -20.38 18.99
C GLY A 25 24.20 -20.53 17.87
N ALA A 26 23.12 -21.30 18.08
CA ALA A 26 22.10 -21.51 17.08
C ALA A 26 21.32 -20.23 16.80
N ASP A 27 20.95 -19.50 17.84
CA ASP A 27 20.26 -18.21 17.72
C ASP A 27 21.12 -17.14 17.02
N ILE A 28 22.43 -17.12 17.24
CA ILE A 28 23.35 -16.26 16.48
C ILE A 28 23.33 -16.58 14.98
N ILE A 29 23.33 -17.88 14.63
CA ILE A 29 23.26 -18.28 13.22
C ILE A 29 21.88 -17.97 12.61
N ARG A 30 20.78 -18.13 13.36
CA ARG A 30 19.45 -17.71 12.90
C ARG A 30 19.39 -16.21 12.61
N MET A 31 19.92 -15.36 13.49
CA MET A 31 19.99 -13.92 13.26
C MET A 31 20.76 -13.57 11.99
N ARG A 32 21.92 -14.22 11.77
CA ARG A 32 22.69 -14.06 10.54
C ARG A 32 21.87 -14.48 9.31
N HIS A 33 21.15 -15.59 9.41
CA HIS A 33 20.31 -16.09 8.34
C HIS A 33 19.20 -15.10 8.00
N PHE A 34 18.42 -14.63 8.98
CA PHE A 34 17.35 -13.65 8.75
C PHE A 34 17.87 -12.38 8.09
N ARG A 35 18.97 -11.79 8.59
CA ARG A 35 19.59 -10.61 7.98
C ARG A 35 19.97 -10.85 6.51
N ASN A 36 20.52 -12.02 6.19
CA ASN A 36 20.94 -12.34 4.84
C ASN A 36 19.74 -12.58 3.91
N SER A 37 18.77 -13.37 4.35
CA SER A 37 17.63 -13.81 3.55
C SER A 37 16.57 -12.73 3.35
N LEU A 38 16.34 -11.88 4.36
CA LEU A 38 15.24 -10.90 4.35
C LEU A 38 15.67 -9.49 3.93
N TYR A 39 16.96 -9.15 4.07
CA TYR A 39 17.45 -7.80 3.78
C TYR A 39 18.60 -7.79 2.76
N ALA A 40 19.63 -8.62 2.93
CA ALA A 40 20.84 -8.50 2.12
C ALA A 40 20.71 -9.04 0.68
N HIS A 41 19.78 -9.95 0.42
CA HIS A 41 19.67 -10.65 -0.86
C HIS A 41 18.25 -10.63 -1.46
N VAL A 42 17.37 -9.76 -0.96
CA VAL A 42 16.03 -9.60 -1.53
C VAL A 42 16.09 -8.82 -2.84
N THR A 43 15.47 -9.36 -3.89
CA THR A 43 15.37 -8.71 -5.21
C THR A 43 14.17 -7.80 -5.33
N LYS A 44 13.23 -7.88 -4.38
CA LYS A 44 12.03 -7.06 -4.30
C LYS A 44 11.91 -6.47 -2.91
N ALA A 45 11.58 -5.19 -2.85
CA ALA A 45 11.24 -4.48 -1.63
C ALA A 45 9.75 -4.67 -1.27
N SER A 46 9.26 -5.91 -1.35
CA SER A 46 7.90 -6.26 -0.93
C SER A 46 7.85 -7.67 -0.36
N ILE A 47 7.01 -7.84 0.65
CA ILE A 47 6.72 -9.11 1.32
C ILE A 47 5.22 -9.13 1.61
N ASP A 48 4.57 -10.27 1.45
CA ASP A 48 3.17 -10.41 1.81
C ASP A 48 3.01 -10.49 3.33
N GLU A 49 1.80 -10.19 3.81
CA GLU A 49 1.50 -10.14 5.24
C GLU A 49 1.75 -11.48 5.96
N THR A 50 1.49 -12.61 5.30
CA THR A 50 1.69 -13.94 5.93
C THR A 50 3.18 -14.21 6.14
N SER A 51 3.99 -13.99 5.09
CA SER A 51 5.45 -14.15 5.16
C SER A 51 6.08 -13.16 6.15
N PHE A 52 5.60 -11.92 6.20
CA PHE A 52 6.04 -10.91 7.16
C PHE A 52 5.75 -11.36 8.60
N ASN A 53 4.51 -11.76 8.89
CA ASN A 53 4.11 -12.18 10.24
C ASN A 53 4.89 -13.40 10.73
N SER A 54 5.12 -14.39 9.85
CA SER A 54 5.94 -15.56 10.18
C SER A 54 7.38 -15.17 10.48
N SER A 55 8.01 -14.40 9.59
CA SER A 55 9.41 -13.97 9.75
C SER A 55 9.60 -13.12 10.99
N TRP A 56 8.66 -12.21 11.26
CA TRP A 56 8.68 -11.36 12.45
C TRP A 56 8.59 -12.19 13.73
N SER A 57 7.70 -13.18 13.78
CA SER A 57 7.57 -14.09 14.92
C SER A 57 8.89 -14.81 15.21
N ASP A 58 9.50 -15.40 14.17
CA ASP A 58 10.76 -16.13 14.30
C ASP A 58 11.91 -15.24 14.79
N ILE A 59 12.00 -14.01 14.26
CA ILE A 59 13.00 -13.02 14.69
C ILE A 59 12.77 -12.61 16.14
N ARG A 60 11.52 -12.29 16.51
CA ARG A 60 11.14 -11.89 17.87
C ARG A 60 11.53 -12.97 18.87
N GLU A 61 11.19 -14.23 18.61
CA GLU A 61 11.55 -15.34 19.49
C GLU A 61 13.06 -15.46 19.68
N VAL A 62 13.85 -15.36 18.61
CA VAL A 62 15.32 -15.39 18.68
C VAL A 62 15.86 -14.21 19.49
N LEU A 63 15.38 -13.00 19.24
CA LEU A 63 15.82 -11.80 19.97
C LEU A 63 15.48 -11.88 21.46
N VAL A 64 14.31 -12.42 21.81
CA VAL A 64 13.89 -12.62 23.20
C VAL A 64 14.73 -13.70 23.89
N ARG A 65 15.10 -14.79 23.19
CA ARG A 65 16.04 -15.78 23.75
C ARG A 65 17.44 -15.20 23.97
N LEU A 66 17.91 -14.34 23.06
CA LEU A 66 19.24 -13.71 23.15
C LEU A 66 19.30 -12.60 24.22
N GLY A 67 18.29 -11.72 24.27
CA GLY A 67 18.26 -10.54 25.14
C GLY A 67 17.52 -10.76 26.46
N GLY A 68 16.65 -11.76 26.53
CA GLY A 68 15.76 -12.05 27.65
C GLY A 68 14.34 -11.47 27.49
N ALA A 69 13.41 -12.00 28.28
CA ALA A 69 11.98 -11.66 28.25
C ALA A 69 11.66 -10.18 28.48
N ARG A 70 12.56 -9.41 29.10
CA ARG A 70 12.39 -7.95 29.28
C ARG A 70 12.30 -7.18 27.96
N TYR A 71 12.83 -7.74 26.86
CA TYR A 71 12.74 -7.11 25.54
C TYR A 71 11.49 -7.52 24.76
N ASP A 72 10.70 -8.46 25.27
CA ASP A 72 9.55 -9.02 24.58
C ASP A 72 8.51 -7.95 24.22
N GLU A 73 8.21 -7.07 25.19
CA GLU A 73 7.27 -5.96 25.03
C GLU A 73 7.75 -4.95 23.98
N VAL A 74 8.97 -4.43 24.14
CA VAL A 74 9.52 -3.42 23.21
C VAL A 74 9.66 -3.98 21.79
N ILE A 75 10.09 -5.24 21.63
CA ILE A 75 10.15 -5.88 20.32
C ILE A 75 8.74 -6.06 19.75
N SER A 76 7.74 -6.35 20.56
CA SER A 76 6.35 -6.49 20.07
C SER A 76 5.79 -5.15 19.56
N ILE A 77 6.09 -4.05 20.26
CA ILE A 77 5.68 -2.69 19.86
C ILE A 77 6.33 -2.29 18.53
N MET A 78 7.62 -2.59 18.34
CA MET A 78 8.36 -2.29 17.10
C MET A 78 7.73 -2.88 15.83
N LYS A 79 6.85 -3.90 15.94
CA LYS A 79 6.14 -4.47 14.80
C LYS A 79 5.19 -3.46 14.14
N THR A 80 4.57 -2.62 14.95
CA THR A 80 3.47 -1.74 14.58
C THR A 80 3.79 -0.27 14.78
N GLU A 81 4.86 0.03 15.52
CA GLU A 81 5.35 1.38 15.68
C GLU A 81 5.75 1.97 14.34
N CYS A 82 5.42 3.25 14.12
CA CYS A 82 5.85 3.94 12.93
C CYS A 82 7.38 4.06 12.93
N MET A 83 8.03 3.72 11.82
CA MET A 83 9.48 3.90 11.67
C MET A 83 9.89 5.38 11.72
N ASP A 84 8.98 6.29 11.39
CA ASP A 84 9.19 7.73 11.39
C ASP A 84 7.87 8.42 11.77
N PRO A 85 7.65 8.70 13.06
CA PRO A 85 6.42 9.30 13.57
C PRO A 85 6.11 10.66 12.92
N ASP A 86 7.13 11.44 12.58
CA ASP A 86 6.98 12.76 11.97
C ASP A 86 6.39 12.61 10.55
N THR A 87 6.88 11.63 9.77
CA THR A 87 6.31 11.34 8.44
C THR A 87 4.92 10.70 8.49
N GLU A 88 4.56 10.00 9.57
CA GLU A 88 3.24 9.39 9.71
C GLU A 88 2.13 10.44 9.71
N GLU A 89 2.34 11.53 10.47
CA GLU A 89 1.39 12.64 10.56
C GLU A 89 1.25 13.37 9.22
N ASP A 90 2.36 13.55 8.50
CA ASP A 90 2.36 14.11 7.15
C ASP A 90 1.55 13.24 6.17
N TYR A 91 1.78 11.92 6.16
CA TYR A 91 1.03 11.00 5.30
C TYR A 91 -0.47 10.97 5.64
N LYS A 92 -0.81 10.94 6.93
CA LYS A 92 -2.22 11.01 7.38
C LYS A 92 -2.88 12.31 6.94
N SER A 93 -2.16 13.42 7.00
CA SER A 93 -2.67 14.72 6.55
C SER A 93 -2.87 14.77 5.04
N LEU A 94 -1.91 14.25 4.26
CA LEU A 94 -2.02 14.14 2.80
C LEU A 94 -3.22 13.29 2.39
N LEU A 95 -3.46 12.15 3.05
CA LEU A 95 -4.59 11.27 2.76
C LEU A 95 -5.94 11.95 3.02
N LYS A 96 -6.05 12.73 4.10
CA LYS A 96 -7.27 13.51 4.40
C LYS A 96 -7.52 14.59 3.35
N GLU A 97 -6.46 15.27 2.90
CA GLU A 97 -6.58 16.29 1.87
C GLU A 97 -7.00 15.67 0.53
N TRP A 98 -6.41 14.53 0.14
CA TRP A 98 -6.82 13.81 -1.06
C TRP A 98 -8.27 13.34 -0.99
N GLN A 99 -8.71 12.82 0.17
CA GLN A 99 -10.11 12.44 0.36
C GLN A 99 -11.05 13.63 0.16
N LYS A 100 -10.69 14.80 0.71
CA LYS A 100 -11.48 16.02 0.53
C LYS A 100 -11.54 16.47 -0.93
N GLN A 101 -10.43 16.36 -1.65
CA GLN A 101 -10.36 16.67 -3.08
C GLN A 101 -11.21 15.70 -3.91
N ASP A 102 -11.19 14.41 -3.59
CA ASP A 102 -12.02 13.41 -4.25
C ASP A 102 -13.52 13.65 -4.01
N ASP A 103 -13.89 14.07 -2.80
CA ASP A 103 -15.27 14.44 -2.47
C ASP A 103 -15.70 15.74 -3.21
N ASP A 104 -14.85 16.77 -3.28
CA ASP A 104 -15.12 17.99 -4.08
C ASP A 104 -15.30 17.66 -5.58
N ILE A 105 -14.41 16.84 -6.13
CA ILE A 105 -14.49 16.40 -7.53
C ILE A 105 -15.79 15.65 -7.76
N ARG A 106 -16.18 14.76 -6.84
CA ARG A 106 -17.44 14.01 -6.94
C ARG A 106 -18.65 14.93 -6.95
N ASP A 107 -18.69 15.94 -6.09
CA ASP A 107 -19.81 16.88 -6.01
C ASP A 107 -19.88 17.77 -7.26
N ARG A 108 -18.73 18.21 -7.77
CA ARG A 108 -18.66 18.95 -9.03
C ARG A 108 -19.10 18.11 -10.21
N LEU A 109 -18.74 16.83 -10.26
CA LEU A 109 -19.20 15.90 -11.29
C LEU A 109 -20.71 15.73 -11.26
N LYS A 110 -21.33 15.55 -10.09
CA LYS A 110 -22.80 15.50 -9.96
C LYS A 110 -23.47 16.77 -10.48
N SER A 111 -22.94 17.94 -10.12
CA SER A 111 -23.51 19.21 -10.60
C SER A 111 -23.39 19.37 -12.12
N ILE A 112 -22.31 18.86 -12.73
CA ILE A 112 -22.16 18.85 -14.18
C ILE A 112 -23.19 17.90 -14.80
N ASP A 113 -23.36 16.70 -14.23
CA ASP A 113 -24.31 15.69 -14.70
C ASP A 113 -25.74 16.25 -14.76
N GLU A 114 -26.22 16.84 -13.67
CA GLU A 114 -27.53 17.50 -13.58
C GLU A 114 -27.71 18.62 -14.63
N LYS A 115 -26.68 19.44 -14.84
CA LYS A 115 -26.71 20.50 -15.86
C LYS A 115 -26.73 19.93 -17.27
N THR A 116 -26.02 18.82 -17.52
CA THR A 116 -26.03 18.16 -18.83
C THR A 116 -27.38 17.53 -19.13
N GLU A 117 -28.05 16.92 -18.15
CA GLU A 117 -29.42 16.43 -18.27
C GLU A 117 -30.39 17.56 -18.61
N THR A 118 -30.36 18.65 -17.83
CA THR A 118 -31.20 19.84 -18.07
C THR A 118 -30.97 20.43 -19.46
N THR A 119 -29.71 20.52 -19.90
CA THR A 119 -29.35 21.05 -21.22
C THR A 119 -29.88 20.15 -22.34
N ASN A 120 -29.80 18.82 -22.15
CA ASN A 120 -30.35 17.86 -23.11
C ASN A 120 -31.87 17.99 -23.22
N GLU A 121 -32.59 18.11 -22.11
CA GLU A 121 -34.05 18.33 -22.12
C GLU A 121 -34.44 19.58 -22.92
N LEU A 122 -33.80 20.72 -22.63
CA LEU A 122 -34.04 21.97 -23.35
C LEU A 122 -33.72 21.87 -24.85
N LEU A 123 -32.69 21.09 -25.23
CA LEU A 123 -32.34 20.86 -26.64
C LEU A 123 -33.38 19.98 -27.34
N VAL A 124 -33.95 18.98 -26.66
CA VAL A 124 -35.07 18.18 -27.19
C VAL A 124 -36.29 19.07 -27.42
N ASP A 125 -36.68 19.87 -26.43
CA ASP A 125 -37.82 20.78 -26.53
C ASP A 125 -37.66 21.79 -27.67
N LEU A 126 -36.47 22.39 -27.80
CA LEU A 126 -36.17 23.33 -28.87
C LEU A 126 -36.24 22.66 -30.25
N LYS A 127 -35.72 21.43 -30.36
CA LYS A 127 -35.77 20.64 -31.59
C LYS A 127 -37.21 20.36 -32.00
N ASP A 128 -38.05 19.94 -31.07
CA ASP A 128 -39.46 19.65 -31.32
C ASP A 128 -40.23 20.91 -31.74
N HIS A 129 -39.94 22.04 -31.08
CA HIS A 129 -40.51 23.33 -31.46
C HIS A 129 -40.10 23.75 -32.89
N VAL A 130 -38.82 23.61 -33.27
CA VAL A 130 -38.34 23.92 -34.63
C VAL A 130 -38.98 23.00 -35.68
N VAL A 131 -39.17 21.72 -35.38
CA VAL A 131 -39.86 20.77 -36.27
C VAL A 131 -41.32 21.19 -36.47
N SER A 132 -42.00 21.63 -35.40
CA SER A 132 -43.40 22.06 -35.45
C SER A 132 -43.62 23.34 -36.27
N LEU A 133 -42.62 24.23 -36.36
CA LEU A 133 -42.67 25.46 -37.15
C LEU A 133 -42.53 25.23 -38.66
N GLY A 134 -42.34 23.98 -39.10
CA GLY A 134 -42.22 23.60 -40.50
C GLY A 134 -40.81 23.87 -41.01
N GLY A 135 -40.08 22.80 -41.32
CA GLY A 135 -38.72 22.87 -41.88
C GLY A 135 -38.65 23.91 -43.00
N ILE A 136 -37.67 24.80 -42.92
CA ILE A 136 -37.47 25.90 -43.87
C ILE A 136 -37.50 25.31 -45.28
N PRO A 137 -38.50 25.63 -46.13
CA PRO A 137 -38.45 25.25 -47.53
C PRO A 137 -37.28 26.02 -48.11
N GLY A 138 -36.24 25.31 -48.56
CA GLY A 138 -35.17 25.91 -49.33
C GLY A 138 -35.80 26.67 -50.49
N LYS A 139 -35.79 28.01 -50.41
CA LYS A 139 -36.17 28.85 -51.54
C LYS A 139 -35.11 28.64 -52.62
N SER A 140 -35.40 27.77 -53.58
CA SER A 140 -34.71 27.77 -54.87
C SER A 140 -34.94 29.14 -55.51
N ILE A 141 -33.97 30.03 -55.35
CA ILE A 141 -33.90 31.27 -56.12
C ILE A 141 -33.60 30.83 -57.56
N LYS A 142 -34.63 30.79 -58.41
CA LYS A 142 -34.40 30.76 -59.86
C LYS A 142 -33.83 32.11 -60.25
N LEU A 143 -32.52 32.18 -60.50
CA LEU A 143 -31.94 33.28 -61.25
C LEU A 143 -32.49 33.21 -62.68
N CYS A 144 -33.25 34.22 -63.08
CA CYS A 144 -33.53 34.46 -64.49
C CYS A 144 -32.29 35.12 -65.10
N ASN A 145 -31.61 34.39 -65.99
CA ASN A 145 -31.03 34.94 -67.23
C ASN A 145 -30.78 33.80 -68.21
#